data_AF-A0A7C0Z8P6-F1
#
_entry.id   AF-A0A7C0Z8P6-F1
#
_cell.length_a   1.000
_cell.length_b   1.000
_cell.length_c   1.000
_cell.angle_alpha   90.00
_cell.angle_beta   90.00
_cell.angle_gamma   90.00
#
_symmetry.space_group_name_H-M   'P 1'
#
loop_
_entity.id
_entity.type
_entity.pdbx_description
1 polymer ?
#
loop_
_entity_poly.entity_id
_entity_poly.type
_entity_poly.pdbx_seq_one_letter_code
_entity_poly.pdbx_strand_id
1 'polypeptide(L)'
;MKKKNKSQPTASRTISPDPRQPSAGALFVTILVATCAAAAAGALLLWGILDPLGTPPISPGKVSPVFSLARALSLGGGIIVLILAVILAWRASRPARRRLPAGPPTPTSKDKLEDRAGEARETRLFVHLLARLQREGRLLDFLAEDLDAYDDAQIGAAARSVHAGCRRVVDKLLAPRPVMAEGEEASVTLDEHYDATAVTLTGRVGDKPPFQGIVRHAGWRATRIDIPVLAKETDPTIIAPAEVEVVGGSG
;
A
#
# COMPACT_ATOMS: atom_id res chain seq x y z
N MET A 1 -4.70 53.83 8.71
CA MET A 1 -3.60 52.95 8.24
C MET A 1 -4.19 51.67 7.67
N LYS A 2 -3.96 51.41 6.37
CA LYS A 2 -4.42 50.24 5.62
C LYS A 2 -3.47 49.06 5.87
N LYS A 3 -3.96 47.91 6.33
CA LYS A 3 -3.27 46.61 6.16
C LYS A 3 -4.18 45.66 5.39
N LYS A 4 -3.98 45.63 4.07
CA LYS A 4 -4.43 44.56 3.18
C LYS A 4 -3.65 43.30 3.56
N ASN A 5 -4.33 42.22 3.95
CA ASN A 5 -3.70 40.90 3.97
C ASN A 5 -4.18 40.11 2.75
N LYS A 6 -3.20 39.62 1.99
CA LYS A 6 -3.26 39.25 0.59
C LYS A 6 -3.50 37.75 0.49
N SER A 7 -4.46 37.37 -0.33
CA SER A 7 -4.83 36.03 -0.75
C SER A 7 -3.60 35.23 -1.21
N GLN A 8 -3.43 34.01 -0.69
CA GLN A 8 -2.46 33.04 -1.21
C GLN A 8 -2.92 32.51 -2.59
N PRO A 9 -2.06 32.53 -3.62
CA PRO A 9 -2.31 31.81 -4.86
C PRO A 9 -1.69 30.41 -4.83
N THR A 10 -2.47 29.46 -5.33
CA THR A 10 -2.15 28.09 -5.78
C THR A 10 -0.72 27.90 -6.31
N ALA A 11 0.03 27.01 -5.67
CA ALA A 11 1.34 26.56 -6.14
C ALA A 11 1.17 25.61 -7.34
N SER A 12 1.28 26.16 -8.56
CA SER A 12 1.53 25.39 -9.77
C SER A 12 2.93 24.78 -9.70
N ARG A 13 3.02 23.45 -9.67
CA ARG A 13 4.27 22.68 -9.76
C ARG A 13 4.97 22.98 -11.10
N THR A 14 5.91 23.91 -11.09
CA THR A 14 6.90 24.08 -12.17
C THR A 14 7.89 22.93 -12.12
N ILE A 15 7.83 22.05 -13.11
CA ILE A 15 8.82 20.99 -13.33
C ILE A 15 10.11 21.68 -13.78
N SER A 16 11.08 21.79 -12.87
CA SER A 16 12.43 22.24 -13.19
C SER A 16 13.13 21.16 -14.03
N PRO A 17 13.69 21.47 -15.21
CA PRO A 17 14.43 20.50 -16.00
C PRO A 17 15.74 20.11 -15.28
N ASP A 18 16.00 18.80 -15.21
CA ASP A 18 17.18 18.20 -14.59
C ASP A 18 18.47 18.65 -15.30
N PRO A 19 19.45 19.25 -14.60
CA PRO A 19 20.68 19.78 -15.18
C PRO A 19 21.67 18.69 -15.66
N ARG A 20 21.31 17.41 -15.62
CA ARG A 20 22.20 16.29 -16.02
C ARG A 20 21.82 15.60 -17.34
N GLN A 21 20.92 16.19 -18.14
CA GLN A 21 20.66 15.68 -19.50
C GLN A 21 21.38 16.52 -20.55
N PRO A 22 22.29 15.93 -21.36
CA PRO A 22 22.83 16.62 -22.53
C PRO A 22 21.68 16.86 -23.52
N SER A 23 21.50 18.11 -23.96
CA SER A 23 20.45 18.46 -24.91
C SER A 23 20.64 17.66 -26.21
N ALA A 24 19.54 17.26 -26.85
CA ALA A 24 19.58 16.49 -28.10
C ALA A 24 20.47 17.13 -29.19
N GLY A 25 20.64 18.46 -29.16
CA GLY A 25 21.55 19.20 -30.03
C GLY A 25 23.04 18.88 -29.80
N ALA A 26 23.47 18.62 -28.57
CA ALA A 26 24.87 18.32 -28.25
C ALA A 26 25.33 16.97 -28.85
N LEU A 27 24.43 15.97 -28.86
CA LEU A 27 24.70 14.68 -29.47
C LEU A 27 24.82 14.77 -31.01
N PHE A 28 23.95 15.55 -31.66
CA PHE A 28 24.02 15.77 -33.11
C PHE A 28 25.32 16.46 -33.56
N VAL A 29 25.78 17.48 -32.82
CA VAL A 29 27.03 18.20 -33.14
C VAL A 29 28.25 17.28 -33.01
N THR A 30 28.30 16.43 -31.98
CA THR A 30 29.43 15.49 -31.82
C THR A 30 29.51 14.44 -32.93
N ILE A 31 28.36 13.97 -33.43
CA ILE A 31 28.30 13.02 -34.54
C ILE A 31 28.76 13.70 -35.84
N LEU A 32 28.31 14.93 -36.10
CA LEU A 32 28.71 15.68 -37.30
C LEU A 32 30.22 15.95 -37.35
N VAL A 33 30.83 16.40 -36.25
CA VAL A 33 32.27 16.69 -36.18
C VAL A 33 33.12 15.43 -36.34
N ALA A 34 32.71 14.31 -35.73
CA ALA A 34 33.41 13.03 -35.89
C ALA A 34 33.36 12.50 -37.34
N THR A 35 32.27 12.77 -38.07
CA THR A 35 32.08 12.30 -39.45
C THR A 35 32.91 13.12 -40.44
N CYS A 36 33.03 14.44 -40.25
CA CYS A 36 33.88 15.31 -41.07
C CYS A 36 35.38 15.00 -40.93
N ALA A 37 35.86 14.65 -39.74
CA ALA A 37 37.27 14.30 -39.52
C ALA A 37 37.67 12.99 -40.24
N ALA A 38 36.77 12.01 -40.31
CA ALA A 38 37.02 10.75 -41.00
C ALA A 38 37.10 10.91 -42.53
N ALA A 39 36.30 11.81 -43.11
CA ALA A 39 36.30 12.07 -44.55
C ALA A 39 37.60 12.74 -45.03
N ALA A 40 38.18 13.65 -44.23
CA ALA A 40 39.43 14.34 -44.59
C ALA A 40 40.65 13.40 -44.61
N ALA A 41 40.71 12.41 -43.71
CA ALA A 41 41.78 11.41 -43.68
C ALA A 41 41.72 10.45 -44.88
N GLY A 42 40.51 10.11 -45.35
CA GLY A 42 40.33 9.26 -46.54
C GLY A 42 40.76 9.92 -47.85
N ALA A 43 40.57 11.23 -48.00
CA ALA A 43 40.92 11.97 -49.22
C ALA A 43 42.44 12.14 -49.43
N LEU A 44 43.20 12.34 -48.34
CA LEU A 44 44.68 12.39 -48.37
C LEU A 44 45.31 11.03 -48.73
N LEU A 45 44.66 9.92 -48.34
CA LEU A 45 45.07 8.56 -48.72
C LEU A 45 44.79 8.24 -50.19
N LEU A 46 43.72 8.80 -50.78
CA LEU A 46 43.42 8.62 -52.20
C LEU A 46 44.33 9.45 -53.13
N TRP A 47 44.76 10.66 -52.72
CA TRP A 47 45.69 11.48 -53.51
C TRP A 47 47.05 10.77 -53.70
N GLY A 48 47.55 10.08 -52.68
CA GLY A 48 48.80 9.31 -52.77
C GLY A 48 48.74 8.07 -53.68
N ILE A 49 47.53 7.64 -54.10
CA ILE A 49 47.33 6.46 -54.97
C ILE A 49 47.25 6.87 -56.46
N LEU A 50 46.88 8.11 -56.76
CA LEU A 50 46.49 8.52 -58.11
C LEU A 50 47.27 9.76 -58.59
N ASP A 51 48.60 9.70 -58.55
CA ASP A 51 49.47 10.64 -59.28
C ASP A 51 49.99 9.95 -60.55
N PRO A 52 49.44 10.25 -61.75
CA PRO A 52 49.65 9.47 -62.97
C PRO A 52 50.67 10.11 -63.92
N LEU A 53 51.79 10.66 -63.43
CA LEU A 53 52.81 11.25 -64.31
C LEU A 53 54.24 10.94 -63.83
N GLY A 54 54.76 9.82 -64.32
CA GLY A 54 56.17 9.67 -64.70
C GLY A 54 57.16 9.33 -63.59
N THR A 55 57.68 8.10 -63.61
CA THR A 55 59.13 7.83 -63.81
C THR A 55 59.38 6.31 -63.95
N PRO A 56 60.47 5.91 -64.63
CA PRO A 56 60.52 4.82 -65.63
C PRO A 56 60.88 3.41 -65.04
N PRO A 57 60.95 2.33 -65.86
CA PRO A 57 60.90 0.95 -65.37
C PRO A 57 62.25 0.53 -64.78
N ILE A 58 62.23 -0.16 -63.64
CA ILE A 58 63.46 -0.63 -62.99
C ILE A 58 63.47 -2.15 -62.93
N SER A 59 64.58 -2.71 -63.43
CA SER A 59 65.05 -4.09 -63.42
C SER A 59 64.83 -4.86 -62.11
N PRO A 60 64.76 -6.21 -62.16
CA PRO A 60 64.61 -7.06 -60.99
C PRO A 60 65.93 -7.14 -60.22
N GLY A 61 66.16 -6.17 -59.34
CA GLY A 61 67.41 -6.12 -58.57
C GLY A 61 67.58 -4.84 -57.79
N LYS A 62 66.62 -4.54 -56.90
CA LYS A 62 66.71 -3.70 -55.67
C LYS A 62 65.35 -3.04 -55.39
N VAL A 63 64.50 -3.69 -54.60
CA VAL A 63 63.41 -3.03 -53.87
C VAL A 63 63.87 -2.83 -52.43
N SER A 64 63.87 -1.59 -51.94
CA SER A 64 64.22 -1.33 -50.54
C SER A 64 63.05 -1.79 -49.63
N PRO A 65 63.34 -2.43 -48.48
CA PRO A 65 62.32 -3.06 -47.63
C PRO A 65 61.39 -2.08 -46.90
N VAL A 66 61.65 -0.77 -47.03
CA VAL A 66 60.92 0.30 -46.31
C VAL A 66 59.52 0.53 -46.89
N PHE A 67 59.34 0.40 -48.21
CA PHE A 67 58.05 0.69 -48.86
C PHE A 67 57.01 -0.44 -48.70
N SER A 68 57.44 -1.68 -48.45
CA SER A 68 56.52 -2.80 -48.20
C SER A 68 55.99 -2.83 -46.77
N LEU A 69 56.75 -2.33 -45.79
CA LEU A 69 56.32 -2.30 -44.39
C LEU A 69 55.27 -1.21 -44.11
N ALA A 70 55.38 -0.06 -44.78
CA ALA A 70 54.46 1.07 -44.61
C ALA A 70 53.05 0.80 -45.16
N ARG A 71 52.90 -0.08 -46.16
CA ARG A 71 51.59 -0.48 -46.71
C ARG A 71 50.89 -1.59 -45.90
N ALA A 72 51.63 -2.38 -45.13
CA ALA A 72 51.05 -3.48 -44.33
C ALA A 72 50.48 -3.02 -42.98
N LEU A 73 50.99 -1.93 -42.39
CA LEU A 73 50.48 -1.41 -41.11
C LEU A 73 49.20 -0.57 -41.22
N SER A 74 48.80 -0.11 -42.41
CA SER A 74 47.59 0.74 -42.57
C SER A 74 46.26 -0.02 -42.64
N LEU A 75 46.28 -1.34 -42.87
CA LEU A 75 45.07 -2.17 -42.93
C LEU A 75 44.59 -2.66 -41.54
N GLY A 76 45.49 -2.82 -40.57
CA GLY A 76 45.13 -3.29 -39.21
C GLY A 76 44.43 -2.23 -38.35
N GLY A 77 44.82 -0.96 -38.50
CA GLY A 77 44.27 0.14 -37.70
C GLY A 77 42.81 0.48 -38.00
N GLY A 78 42.40 0.37 -39.26
CA GLY A 78 41.03 0.69 -39.69
C GLY A 78 39.98 -0.25 -39.09
N ILE A 79 40.29 -1.54 -39.01
CA ILE A 79 39.36 -2.57 -38.50
C ILE A 79 39.10 -2.37 -36.99
N ILE A 80 40.13 -2.03 -36.22
CA ILE A 80 40.01 -1.81 -34.77
C ILE A 80 39.13 -0.59 -34.48
N VAL A 81 39.28 0.49 -35.24
CA VAL A 81 38.46 1.71 -35.10
C VAL A 81 37.00 1.43 -35.46
N LEU A 82 36.76 0.63 -36.50
CA LEU A 82 35.40 0.27 -36.93
C LEU A 82 34.70 -0.62 -35.90
N ILE A 83 35.41 -1.60 -35.33
CA ILE A 83 34.88 -2.45 -34.24
C ILE A 83 34.56 -1.62 -32.99
N LEU A 84 35.46 -0.71 -32.59
CA LEU A 84 35.22 0.19 -31.46
C LEU A 84 34.01 1.11 -31.69
N ALA A 85 33.86 1.65 -32.89
CA ALA A 85 32.71 2.49 -33.25
C ALA A 85 31.39 1.72 -33.18
N VAL A 86 31.36 0.46 -33.65
CA VAL A 86 30.17 -0.41 -33.57
C VAL A 86 29.82 -0.75 -32.12
N ILE A 87 30.81 -1.05 -31.27
CA ILE A 87 30.58 -1.34 -29.84
C ILE A 87 30.05 -0.10 -29.09
N LEU A 88 30.60 1.08 -29.39
CA LEU A 88 30.13 2.33 -28.79
C LEU A 88 28.72 2.68 -29.25
N ALA A 89 28.41 2.49 -30.53
CA ALA A 89 27.05 2.65 -31.07
C ALA A 89 26.07 1.66 -30.44
N TRP A 90 26.47 0.41 -30.16
CA TRP A 90 25.65 -0.57 -29.44
C TRP A 90 25.40 -0.19 -27.97
N ARG A 91 26.39 0.41 -27.30
CA ARG A 91 26.22 0.93 -25.92
C ARG A 91 25.29 2.14 -25.88
N ALA A 92 25.41 3.04 -26.85
CA ALA A 92 24.55 4.23 -26.96
C ALA A 92 23.12 3.88 -27.40
N SER A 93 22.96 2.85 -28.22
CA SER A 93 21.66 2.39 -28.75
C SER A 93 20.91 1.43 -27.82
N ARG A 94 21.34 1.24 -26.56
CA ARG A 94 20.53 0.48 -25.59
C ARG A 94 19.21 1.24 -25.41
N PRO A 95 18.06 0.71 -25.87
CA PRO A 95 16.81 1.42 -25.75
C PRO A 95 16.56 1.63 -24.26
N ALA A 96 16.51 2.88 -23.84
CA ALA A 96 16.12 3.24 -22.49
C ALA A 96 14.77 2.57 -22.27
N ARG A 97 14.74 1.54 -21.41
CA ARG A 97 13.53 0.78 -21.08
C ARG A 97 12.57 1.81 -20.51
N ARG A 98 11.65 2.29 -21.33
CA ARG A 98 10.63 3.26 -20.97
C ARG A 98 9.87 2.59 -19.84
N ARG A 99 10.11 3.02 -18.59
CA ARG A 99 9.34 2.53 -17.45
C ARG A 99 7.90 2.91 -17.75
N LEU A 100 7.08 1.92 -18.14
CA LEU A 100 5.64 2.11 -18.12
C LEU A 100 5.28 2.54 -16.69
N PRO A 101 4.45 3.58 -16.52
CA PRO A 101 3.95 3.93 -15.20
C PRO A 101 3.29 2.66 -14.62
N ALA A 102 3.69 2.28 -13.42
CA ALA A 102 3.10 1.15 -12.72
C ALA A 102 1.59 1.40 -12.62
N GLY A 103 0.78 0.44 -13.10
CA GLY A 103 -0.64 0.42 -12.76
C GLY A 103 -0.81 0.34 -11.23
N PRO A 104 -2.00 0.67 -10.71
CA PRO A 104 -2.27 0.54 -9.27
C PRO A 104 -1.87 -0.86 -8.78
N PRO A 105 -1.22 -0.98 -7.60
CA PRO A 105 -0.70 -2.25 -7.15
C PRO A 105 -1.85 -3.25 -6.97
N THR A 106 -1.81 -4.34 -7.73
CA THR A 106 -2.66 -5.50 -7.49
C THR A 106 -2.29 -6.06 -6.11
N PRO A 107 -3.25 -6.29 -5.19
CA PRO A 107 -2.95 -6.79 -3.84
C PRO A 107 -2.16 -8.08 -3.92
N THR A 108 -1.08 -8.16 -3.13
CA THR A 108 -0.14 -9.28 -3.15
C THR A 108 -0.80 -10.48 -2.44
N SER A 109 -0.42 -11.71 -2.77
CA SER A 109 -0.94 -12.92 -2.08
C SER A 109 -0.71 -12.90 -0.56
N LYS A 110 0.32 -12.18 -0.11
CA LYS A 110 0.62 -11.95 1.30
C LYS A 110 -0.43 -11.06 1.97
N ASP A 111 -0.82 -9.96 1.34
CA ASP A 111 -1.84 -9.03 1.87
C ASP A 111 -3.17 -9.78 2.07
N LYS A 112 -3.57 -10.59 1.08
CA LYS A 112 -4.77 -11.43 1.16
C LYS A 112 -4.70 -12.49 2.28
N LEU A 113 -3.52 -12.99 2.62
CA LEU A 113 -3.36 -13.97 3.71
C LEU A 113 -3.44 -13.29 5.08
N GLU A 114 -2.87 -12.09 5.21
CA GLU A 114 -2.92 -11.28 6.44
C GLU A 114 -4.34 -10.82 6.73
N ASP A 115 -5.08 -10.36 5.72
CA ASP A 115 -6.49 -9.96 5.85
C ASP A 115 -7.36 -11.12 6.34
N ARG A 116 -7.25 -12.30 5.70
CA ARG A 116 -8.00 -13.50 6.11
C ARG A 116 -7.66 -13.95 7.54
N ALA A 117 -6.42 -13.78 7.97
CA ALA A 117 -6.02 -14.09 9.34
C ALA A 117 -6.63 -13.11 10.35
N GLY A 118 -6.75 -11.83 9.97
CA GLY A 118 -7.49 -10.80 10.71
C GLY A 118 -8.96 -11.14 10.85
N GLU A 119 -9.66 -11.40 9.74
CA GLU A 119 -11.08 -11.79 9.72
C GLU A 119 -11.35 -13.02 10.59
N ALA A 120 -10.50 -14.05 10.50
CA ALA A 120 -10.63 -15.25 11.31
C ALA A 120 -10.42 -14.97 12.81
N ARG A 121 -9.55 -14.00 13.15
CA ARG A 121 -9.36 -13.58 14.55
C ARG A 121 -10.57 -12.82 15.07
N GLU A 122 -11.13 -11.90 14.30
CA GLU A 122 -12.34 -11.15 14.67
C GLU A 122 -13.53 -12.09 14.88
N THR A 123 -13.72 -13.03 13.96
CA THR A 123 -14.77 -14.07 14.06
C THR A 123 -14.63 -14.86 15.37
N ARG A 124 -13.41 -15.30 15.70
CA ARG A 124 -13.14 -16.03 16.95
C ARG A 124 -13.43 -15.18 18.19
N LEU A 125 -13.10 -13.89 18.18
CA LEU A 125 -13.39 -12.99 19.30
C LEU A 125 -14.88 -12.79 19.50
N PHE A 126 -15.64 -12.64 18.41
CA PHE A 126 -17.10 -12.54 18.44
C PHE A 126 -17.73 -13.79 19.05
N VAL A 127 -17.35 -14.97 18.55
CA VAL A 127 -17.86 -16.25 19.04
C VAL A 127 -17.44 -16.48 20.49
N HIS A 128 -16.23 -16.10 20.87
CA HIS A 128 -15.76 -16.19 22.25
C HIS A 128 -16.62 -15.36 23.21
N LEU A 129 -16.96 -14.11 22.86
CA LEU A 129 -17.84 -13.29 23.70
C LEU A 129 -19.18 -14.01 23.94
N LEU A 130 -19.76 -14.56 22.88
CA LEU A 130 -21.03 -15.29 22.97
C LEU A 130 -20.89 -16.57 23.81
N ALA A 131 -19.80 -17.31 23.66
CA ALA A 131 -19.47 -18.49 24.46
C ALA A 131 -19.38 -18.15 25.96
N ARG A 132 -18.80 -17.00 26.32
CA ARG A 132 -18.73 -16.53 27.71
C ARG A 132 -20.11 -16.20 28.26
N LEU A 133 -20.92 -15.48 27.50
CA LEU A 133 -22.30 -15.14 27.88
C LEU A 133 -23.16 -16.40 28.06
N GLN A 134 -22.99 -17.40 27.19
CA GLN A 134 -23.67 -18.68 27.33
C GLN A 134 -23.21 -19.45 28.57
N ARG A 135 -21.89 -19.58 28.79
CA ARG A 135 -21.37 -20.36 29.92
C ARG A 135 -21.71 -19.77 31.29
N GLU A 136 -21.71 -18.45 31.44
CA GLU A 136 -21.98 -17.80 32.73
C GLU A 136 -23.45 -17.40 32.92
N GLY A 137 -24.17 -17.14 31.84
CA GLY A 137 -25.52 -16.60 31.87
C GLY A 137 -26.59 -17.45 31.20
N ARG A 138 -26.24 -18.54 30.48
CA ARG A 138 -27.18 -19.36 29.70
C ARG A 138 -28.02 -18.52 28.72
N LEU A 139 -27.41 -17.49 28.14
CA LEU A 139 -28.11 -16.51 27.31
C LEU A 139 -28.81 -17.16 26.11
N LEU A 140 -28.12 -18.04 25.37
CA LEU A 140 -28.68 -18.67 24.19
C LEU A 140 -29.78 -19.65 24.55
N ASP A 141 -29.64 -20.39 25.65
CA ASP A 141 -30.70 -21.28 26.14
C ASP A 141 -31.96 -20.46 26.46
N PHE A 142 -31.81 -19.33 27.16
CA PHE A 142 -32.93 -18.46 27.52
C PHE A 142 -33.61 -17.85 26.29
N LEU A 143 -32.85 -17.48 25.25
CA LEU A 143 -33.41 -16.94 24.00
C LEU A 143 -34.07 -18.01 23.13
N ALA A 144 -33.68 -19.28 23.26
CA ALA A 144 -34.23 -20.38 22.50
C ALA A 144 -35.45 -21.03 23.17
N GLU A 145 -35.65 -20.79 24.47
CA GLU A 145 -36.77 -21.31 25.24
C GLU A 145 -38.10 -20.66 24.81
N ASP A 146 -39.14 -21.48 24.69
CA ASP A 146 -40.51 -21.00 24.51
C ASP A 146 -41.10 -20.59 25.86
N LEU A 147 -41.48 -19.31 25.99
CA LEU A 147 -41.95 -18.76 27.26
C LEU A 147 -43.48 -18.90 27.44
N ASP A 148 -44.24 -19.32 26.43
CA ASP A 148 -45.71 -19.32 26.45
C ASP A 148 -46.30 -20.23 27.55
N ALA A 149 -45.56 -21.25 27.98
CA ALA A 149 -45.98 -22.21 28.99
C ALA A 149 -45.64 -21.80 30.44
N TYR A 150 -44.93 -20.70 30.65
CA TYR A 150 -44.44 -20.28 31.97
C TYR A 150 -45.17 -19.02 32.45
N ASP A 151 -45.33 -18.89 33.77
CA ASP A 151 -45.85 -17.66 34.36
C ASP A 151 -44.76 -16.60 34.56
N ASP A 152 -45.19 -15.35 34.81
CA ASP A 152 -44.29 -14.21 35.04
C ASP A 152 -43.31 -14.43 36.21
N ALA A 153 -43.69 -15.21 37.23
CA ALA A 153 -42.84 -15.46 38.38
C ALA A 153 -41.70 -16.42 38.02
N GLN A 154 -41.99 -17.48 37.26
CA GLN A 154 -41.03 -18.43 36.72
C GLN A 154 -40.08 -17.75 35.73
N ILE A 155 -40.63 -16.98 34.78
CA ILE A 155 -39.83 -16.21 33.81
C ILE A 155 -38.94 -15.22 34.56
N GLY A 156 -39.50 -14.47 35.51
CA GLY A 156 -38.75 -13.50 36.31
C GLY A 156 -37.64 -14.14 37.15
N ALA A 157 -37.81 -15.37 37.65
CA ALA A 157 -36.76 -16.10 38.36
C ALA A 157 -35.62 -16.48 37.42
N ALA A 158 -35.93 -17.05 36.25
CA ALA A 158 -34.95 -17.41 35.24
C ALA A 158 -34.19 -16.18 34.71
N ALA A 159 -34.93 -15.13 34.33
CA ALA A 159 -34.40 -13.90 33.76
C ALA A 159 -33.42 -13.20 34.72
N ARG A 160 -33.70 -13.16 36.03
CA ARG A 160 -32.78 -12.58 37.01
C ARG A 160 -31.46 -13.35 37.09
N SER A 161 -31.51 -14.68 37.02
CA SER A 161 -30.31 -15.53 37.02
C SER A 161 -29.46 -15.29 35.75
N VAL A 162 -30.10 -15.34 34.58
CA VAL A 162 -29.48 -15.09 33.27
C VAL A 162 -28.86 -13.68 33.23
N HIS A 163 -29.63 -12.67 33.61
CA HIS A 163 -29.18 -11.28 33.68
C HIS A 163 -27.95 -11.13 34.58
N ALA A 164 -27.95 -11.73 35.78
CA ALA A 164 -26.82 -11.66 36.70
C ALA A 164 -25.56 -12.29 36.10
N GLY A 165 -25.68 -13.41 35.37
CA GLY A 165 -24.58 -14.05 34.65
C GLY A 165 -24.02 -13.19 33.52
N CYS A 166 -24.89 -12.74 32.61
CA CYS A 166 -24.50 -11.89 31.48
C CYS A 166 -23.85 -10.58 31.95
N ARG A 167 -24.42 -9.95 32.99
CA ARG A 167 -23.86 -8.72 33.57
C ARG A 167 -22.43 -8.92 34.09
N ARG A 168 -22.14 -10.02 34.80
CA ARG A 168 -20.77 -10.32 35.27
C ARG A 168 -19.78 -10.42 34.13
N VAL A 169 -20.15 -11.10 33.04
CA VAL A 169 -19.31 -11.22 31.85
C VAL A 169 -19.03 -9.85 31.24
N VAL A 170 -20.07 -9.05 31.00
CA VAL A 170 -19.95 -7.72 30.38
C VAL A 170 -19.14 -6.77 31.27
N ASP A 171 -19.38 -6.75 32.58
CA ASP A 171 -18.63 -5.93 33.53
C ASP A 171 -17.14 -6.32 33.57
N LYS A 172 -16.85 -7.63 33.50
CA LYS A 172 -15.47 -8.13 33.47
C LYS A 172 -14.75 -7.74 32.17
N LEU A 173 -15.37 -7.95 31.02
CA LEU A 173 -14.72 -7.74 29.72
C LEU A 173 -14.67 -6.26 29.33
N LEU A 174 -15.75 -5.51 29.57
CA LEU A 174 -15.96 -4.18 28.99
C LEU A 174 -16.01 -3.03 30.01
N ALA A 175 -16.37 -3.33 31.27
CA ALA A 175 -16.61 -2.32 32.31
C ALA A 175 -17.41 -1.11 31.78
N PRO A 176 -18.66 -1.34 31.32
CA PRO A 176 -19.43 -0.32 30.62
C PRO A 176 -19.76 0.87 31.52
N ARG A 177 -19.63 2.09 30.97
CA ARG A 177 -19.99 3.37 31.61
C ARG A 177 -20.83 4.22 30.66
N PRO A 178 -21.65 5.14 31.16
CA PRO A 178 -22.40 6.03 30.28
C PRO A 178 -21.44 6.90 29.46
N VAL A 179 -21.83 7.22 28.22
CA VAL A 179 -21.07 8.14 27.36
C VAL A 179 -21.26 9.58 27.83
N MET A 180 -22.51 9.94 28.14
CA MET A 180 -22.87 11.22 28.75
C MET A 180 -22.78 11.12 30.27
N ALA A 181 -22.15 12.09 30.92
CA ALA A 181 -22.05 12.11 32.39
C ALA A 181 -23.40 12.50 33.01
N GLU A 182 -24.15 13.33 32.31
CA GLU A 182 -25.52 13.69 32.65
C GLU A 182 -26.43 12.47 32.44
N GLY A 183 -27.27 12.20 33.44
CA GLY A 183 -28.23 11.11 33.38
C GLY A 183 -29.30 11.33 32.32
N GLU A 184 -30.08 10.29 32.07
CA GLU A 184 -31.28 10.40 31.25
C GLU A 184 -32.22 11.48 31.82
N GLU A 185 -32.95 12.14 30.93
CA GLU A 185 -33.83 13.27 31.20
C GLU A 185 -33.13 14.59 31.59
N ALA A 186 -31.80 14.60 31.72
CA ALA A 186 -31.05 15.83 31.95
C ALA A 186 -31.03 16.75 30.71
N SER A 187 -31.14 18.05 30.94
CA SER A 187 -30.97 19.06 29.90
C SER A 187 -29.49 19.32 29.67
N VAL A 188 -29.04 19.24 28.42
CA VAL A 188 -27.63 19.40 28.01
C VAL A 188 -27.51 20.40 26.86
N THR A 189 -26.37 21.09 26.82
CA THR A 189 -25.99 21.95 25.69
C THR A 189 -24.75 21.35 25.04
N LEU A 190 -24.85 20.98 23.77
CA LEU A 190 -23.75 20.45 22.98
C LEU A 190 -23.15 21.60 22.16
N ASP A 191 -21.87 21.88 22.36
CA ASP A 191 -21.15 22.96 21.67
C ASP A 191 -20.75 22.57 20.23
N GLU A 192 -19.99 23.43 19.56
CA GLU A 192 -19.55 23.22 18.18
C GLU A 192 -18.56 22.06 17.99
N HIS A 193 -17.87 21.64 19.06
CA HIS A 193 -16.82 20.63 19.07
C HIS A 193 -17.26 19.33 19.74
N TYR A 194 -18.57 19.09 19.90
CA TYR A 194 -19.07 17.84 20.45
C TYR A 194 -18.68 16.62 19.58
N ASP A 195 -18.49 15.46 20.21
CA ASP A 195 -18.10 14.23 19.51
C ASP A 195 -19.33 13.60 18.81
N ALA A 196 -19.46 13.85 17.51
CA ALA A 196 -20.53 13.32 16.67
C ALA A 196 -20.48 11.78 16.49
N THR A 197 -19.37 11.13 16.85
CA THR A 197 -19.29 9.66 16.85
C THR A 197 -19.82 9.05 18.15
N ALA A 198 -19.81 9.82 19.24
CA ALA A 198 -20.29 9.40 20.55
C ALA A 198 -21.74 9.84 20.83
N VAL A 199 -22.19 10.94 20.22
CA VAL A 199 -23.52 11.52 20.46
C VAL A 199 -24.30 11.65 19.16
N THR A 200 -25.46 11.01 19.09
CA THR A 200 -26.40 11.15 17.99
C THR A 200 -27.50 12.16 18.36
N LEU A 201 -27.62 13.23 17.58
CA LEU A 201 -28.70 14.19 17.71
C LEU A 201 -30.00 13.62 17.12
N THR A 202 -31.12 13.76 17.83
CA THR A 202 -32.43 13.28 17.39
C THR A 202 -33.48 14.39 17.49
N GLY A 203 -34.53 14.31 16.65
CA GLY A 203 -35.60 15.30 16.60
C GLY A 203 -35.32 16.47 15.64
N ARG A 204 -35.79 17.68 15.99
CA ARG A 204 -35.56 18.88 15.19
C ARG A 204 -34.20 19.47 15.52
N VAL A 205 -33.18 19.02 14.79
CA VAL A 205 -31.81 19.51 14.91
C VAL A 205 -31.67 20.79 14.09
N GLY A 206 -31.15 21.86 14.69
CA GLY A 206 -30.85 23.10 13.96
C GLY A 206 -29.66 22.94 13.00
N ASP A 207 -29.41 23.95 12.16
CA ASP A 207 -28.33 23.88 11.18
C ASP A 207 -26.93 24.04 11.79
N LYS A 208 -26.84 24.69 12.95
CA LYS A 208 -25.55 25.00 13.61
C LYS A 208 -25.64 24.86 15.13
N PRO A 209 -24.56 24.40 15.78
CA PRO A 209 -24.42 24.39 17.24
C PRO A 209 -24.36 25.83 17.80
N PRO A 210 -24.60 26.01 19.12
CA PRO A 210 -24.84 24.97 20.12
C PRO A 210 -26.24 24.36 20.04
N PHE A 211 -26.32 23.04 20.26
CA PHE A 211 -27.58 22.32 20.31
C PHE A 211 -28.04 22.17 21.76
N GLN A 212 -29.30 22.50 22.03
CA GLN A 212 -29.91 22.27 23.33
C GLN A 212 -30.87 21.09 23.24
N GLY A 213 -30.77 20.15 24.18
CA GLY A 213 -31.56 18.94 24.15
C GLY A 213 -31.67 18.27 25.51
N ILE A 214 -32.40 17.17 25.54
CA ILE A 214 -32.57 16.31 26.70
C ILE A 214 -31.90 14.98 26.38
N VAL A 215 -31.07 14.48 27.30
CA VAL A 215 -30.47 13.15 27.17
C VAL A 215 -31.58 12.10 27.22
N ARG A 216 -31.85 11.42 26.10
CA ARG A 216 -32.85 10.33 26.06
C ARG A 216 -32.28 8.98 26.43
N HIS A 217 -30.99 8.77 26.14
CA HIS A 217 -30.23 7.60 26.54
C HIS A 217 -28.78 8.04 26.65
N ALA A 218 -28.14 7.77 27.79
CA ALA A 218 -26.77 8.25 28.05
C ALA A 218 -25.68 7.51 27.25
N GLY A 219 -26.06 6.46 26.51
CA GLY A 219 -25.14 5.63 25.75
C GLY A 219 -24.31 4.70 26.63
N TRP A 220 -23.49 3.86 26.00
CA TRP A 220 -22.58 2.96 26.69
C TRP A 220 -21.18 3.04 26.06
N ARG A 221 -20.17 3.27 26.90
CA ARG A 221 -18.75 3.29 26.56
C ARG A 221 -18.05 2.19 27.32
N ALA A 222 -17.31 1.35 26.60
CA ALA A 222 -16.37 0.43 27.24
C ALA A 222 -15.20 1.24 27.83
N THR A 223 -14.97 1.13 29.13
CA THR A 223 -13.80 1.76 29.79
C THR A 223 -12.62 0.81 29.88
N ARG A 224 -12.86 -0.48 29.63
CA ARG A 224 -11.86 -1.52 29.47
C ARG A 224 -12.25 -2.39 28.28
N ILE A 225 -11.29 -2.97 27.58
CA ILE A 225 -11.56 -4.02 26.59
C ILE A 225 -10.55 -5.14 26.86
N ASP A 226 -11.00 -6.16 27.58
CA ASP A 226 -10.18 -7.34 27.87
C ASP A 226 -10.30 -8.34 26.71
N ILE A 227 -9.25 -8.41 25.88
CA ILE A 227 -9.19 -9.29 24.72
C ILE A 227 -8.44 -10.57 25.09
N PRO A 228 -9.12 -11.73 25.15
CA PRO A 228 -8.49 -12.98 25.52
C PRO A 228 -7.57 -13.49 24.42
N VAL A 229 -6.51 -14.20 24.82
CA VAL A 229 -5.66 -14.96 23.90
C VAL A 229 -6.39 -16.26 23.57
N LEU A 230 -6.92 -16.35 22.35
CA LEU A 230 -7.62 -17.54 21.88
C LEU A 230 -6.65 -18.54 21.26
N ALA A 231 -6.83 -19.82 21.59
CA ALA A 231 -6.09 -20.91 20.94
C ALA A 231 -6.40 -20.93 19.44
N LYS A 232 -5.38 -21.23 18.62
CA LYS A 232 -5.54 -21.26 17.16
C LYS A 232 -6.41 -22.42 16.66
N GLU A 233 -6.57 -23.45 17.47
CA GLU A 233 -7.15 -24.74 17.06
C GLU A 233 -8.66 -24.87 17.36
N THR A 234 -9.28 -23.88 18.00
CA THR A 234 -10.72 -23.93 18.27
C THR A 234 -11.51 -23.59 17.01
N ASP A 235 -12.44 -24.46 16.63
CA ASP A 235 -13.40 -24.22 15.55
C ASP A 235 -14.26 -22.98 15.88
N PRO A 236 -14.17 -21.89 15.09
CA PRO A 236 -14.92 -20.67 15.35
C PRO A 236 -16.43 -20.82 15.12
N THR A 237 -16.91 -21.94 14.58
CA THR A 237 -18.35 -22.17 14.38
C THR A 237 -19.05 -22.70 15.63
N ILE A 238 -18.29 -23.18 16.62
CA ILE A 238 -18.81 -23.77 17.85
C ILE A 238 -18.84 -22.72 18.95
N ILE A 239 -20.04 -22.35 19.40
CA ILE A 239 -20.24 -21.39 20.50
C ILE A 239 -20.07 -22.06 21.86
N ALA A 240 -20.73 -23.19 22.06
CA ALA A 240 -20.60 -24.02 23.26
C ALA A 240 -20.51 -25.49 22.83
N PRO A 241 -19.53 -26.26 23.33
CA PRO A 241 -19.45 -27.68 23.02
C PRO A 241 -20.64 -28.43 23.62
N ALA A 242 -21.10 -29.48 22.94
CA ALA A 242 -22.09 -30.40 23.50
C ALA A 242 -21.47 -31.21 24.64
N GLU A 243 -22.21 -31.36 25.74
CA GLU A 243 -21.83 -32.19 26.88
C GLU A 243 -22.59 -33.51 26.79
N VAL A 244 -21.87 -34.64 26.78
CA VAL A 244 -22.44 -35.99 26.70
C VAL A 244 -22.01 -36.78 27.93
N GLU A 245 -22.97 -37.21 28.74
CA GLU A 245 -22.74 -38.13 29.84
C GLU A 245 -22.64 -39.56 29.32
N VAL A 246 -21.53 -40.25 29.60
CA VAL A 246 -21.36 -41.65 29.21
C VAL A 246 -21.89 -42.54 30.32
N VAL A 247 -23.01 -43.23 30.06
CA VAL A 247 -23.52 -44.28 30.95
C VAL A 247 -22.65 -45.51 30.72
N GLY A 248 -21.84 -45.88 31.71
CA GLY A 248 -20.84 -46.94 31.59
C GLY A 248 -21.46 -48.26 31.09
N GLY A 249 -20.97 -48.77 29.96
CA GLY A 249 -21.31 -50.10 29.49
C GLY A 249 -20.67 -51.15 30.39
N SER A 250 -21.49 -51.90 31.12
CA SER A 250 -21.08 -53.19 31.69
C SER A 250 -20.80 -54.15 30.54
N GLY A 251 -19.52 -54.29 30.19
CA GLY A 251 -19.01 -55.33 29.30
C GLY A 251 -19.03 -56.71 29.96
#